data_AF-A0A972PHW0-F1
#
_entry.id   AF-A0A972PHW0-F1
#
_cell.length_a   1.000
_cell.length_b   1.000
_cell.length_c   1.000
_cell.angle_alpha   90.00
_cell.angle_beta   90.00
_cell.angle_gamma   90.00
#
_symmetry.space_group_name_H-M   'P 1'
#
loop_
_entity.id
_entity.type
_entity.pdbx_description
1 polymer ?
#
loop_
_entity_poly.entity_id
_entity_poly.type
_entity_poly.pdbx_seq_one_letter_code
_entity_poly.pdbx_strand_id
1 'polypeptide(L)'
;MPEKFKIVTDEVSNRAWGDVEKSRIWQLLKQGLEEGAEGVTAAIREVYAVVKAEINKDLTQADCWGPHHEIKEDGTVVLNRNGLVAAAAALAGARAEPNLTPQQKRQAARHLLRHYRELEMEPPESLKEAVGEIYAVQAVISGEMRVEDVPLAPWANLEALKAGDPEPMEVVVEIPAGYSKRGWYYRPEALQKIVGEVMSQGLPGFLGHQKPEEVDYAFPTPATHWVGALWKDGKAYIRGVVDKAASDLKRWIKANVVRTVSIFGVPKLQQVAGETHVVDYKPLSIDWTPLGRAGMPTAVVAIGEMDEIIGGGQTPMSWKELMGQLKDMLAKGEVTKELLIGEIDAGFMQEHTKAVETLVKVKEVLGIVGEMDVVKVAAEAREALEAKRQAEREKLIDEVLQEKVSGEMAQALVRKMLQVPENATKEQIAGEIDKLLADEAIKAALGKFYVDRPPIIGGSKETSSLRVKRQAI
;
A
#
# COMPACT_ATOMS: atom_id res chain seq x y z
N MET A 1 9.90 -26.03 -17.28
CA MET A 1 9.88 -24.56 -17.22
C MET A 1 9.52 -24.16 -15.81
N PRO A 2 10.19 -23.16 -15.21
CA PRO A 2 9.89 -22.78 -13.84
C PRO A 2 8.62 -21.93 -13.76
N GLU A 3 7.64 -22.36 -12.96
CA GLU A 3 6.45 -21.55 -12.62
C GLU A 3 6.80 -20.40 -11.66
N LYS A 4 7.98 -20.47 -11.04
CA LYS A 4 8.49 -19.55 -10.03
C LYS A 4 9.99 -19.40 -10.13
N PHE A 5 10.48 -18.19 -9.89
CA PHE A 5 11.88 -17.89 -9.71
C PHE A 5 12.18 -17.60 -8.24
N LYS A 6 13.21 -18.23 -7.69
CA LYS A 6 13.60 -18.08 -6.28
C LYS A 6 15.09 -17.76 -6.19
N ILE A 7 15.41 -16.59 -5.64
CA ILE A 7 16.78 -16.19 -5.33
C ILE A 7 17.20 -16.90 -4.04
N VAL A 8 18.37 -17.54 -4.07
CA VAL A 8 18.99 -18.16 -2.89
C VAL A 8 20.32 -17.47 -2.59
N THR A 9 20.55 -17.18 -1.32
CA THR A 9 21.72 -16.42 -0.84
C THR A 9 22.71 -17.29 -0.06
N ASP A 10 22.30 -18.51 0.29
CA ASP A 10 23.10 -19.52 1.00
C ASP A 10 23.85 -20.47 0.04
N GLU A 11 23.58 -20.39 -1.26
CA GLU A 11 24.23 -21.19 -2.29
C GLU A 11 24.98 -20.31 -3.30
N VAL A 12 26.21 -20.72 -3.65
CA VAL A 12 27.06 -20.02 -4.62
C VAL A 12 27.67 -21.01 -5.60
N SER A 13 27.52 -20.75 -6.89
CA SER A 13 28.14 -21.55 -7.95
C SER A 13 29.58 -21.13 -8.21
N ASN A 14 30.46 -22.13 -8.36
CA ASN A 14 31.85 -21.96 -8.79
C ASN A 14 32.07 -22.47 -10.23
N ARG A 15 31.00 -22.76 -10.99
CA ARG A 15 31.10 -23.20 -12.39
C ARG A 15 31.81 -22.13 -13.23
N ALA A 16 32.63 -22.54 -14.21
CA ALA A 16 33.28 -21.60 -15.10
C ALA A 16 32.25 -20.79 -15.89
N TRP A 17 32.40 -19.46 -15.91
CA TRP A 17 31.43 -18.57 -16.54
C TRP A 17 31.35 -18.71 -18.08
N GLY A 18 32.36 -19.34 -18.68
CA GLY A 18 32.35 -19.72 -20.10
C GLY A 18 31.37 -20.84 -20.41
N ASP A 19 31.14 -21.74 -19.45
CA ASP A 19 30.28 -22.92 -19.61
C ASP A 19 28.81 -22.61 -19.34
N VAL A 20 28.51 -21.41 -18.84
CA VAL A 20 27.15 -20.95 -18.56
C VAL A 20 26.52 -20.38 -19.83
N GLU A 21 25.38 -20.97 -20.22
CA GLU A 21 24.63 -20.56 -21.41
C GLU A 21 23.79 -19.29 -21.13
N LYS A 22 24.39 -18.12 -21.34
CA LYS A 22 23.77 -16.81 -21.05
C LYS A 22 22.50 -16.56 -21.88
N SER A 23 22.44 -17.10 -23.09
CA SER A 23 21.24 -17.02 -23.93
C SER A 23 20.07 -17.77 -23.29
N ARG A 24 20.32 -18.93 -22.68
CA ARG A 24 19.30 -19.69 -21.95
C ARG A 24 18.81 -18.95 -20.71
N ILE A 25 19.70 -18.28 -19.97
CA ILE A 25 19.31 -17.43 -18.83
C ILE A 25 18.32 -16.35 -19.28
N TRP A 26 18.65 -15.63 -20.35
CA TRP A 26 17.75 -14.62 -20.90
C TRP A 26 16.41 -15.22 -21.35
N GLN A 27 16.43 -16.33 -22.09
CA GLN A 27 15.22 -16.99 -22.57
C GLN A 27 14.29 -17.41 -21.43
N LEU A 28 14.82 -18.00 -20.35
CA LEU A 28 14.04 -18.39 -19.19
C LEU A 28 13.37 -17.17 -18.51
N LEU A 29 14.12 -16.09 -18.32
CA LEU A 29 13.60 -14.87 -17.71
C LEU A 29 12.57 -14.17 -18.59
N LYS A 30 12.83 -14.10 -19.90
CA LYS A 30 11.91 -13.51 -20.88
C LYS A 30 10.60 -14.29 -20.96
N GLN A 31 10.67 -15.61 -21.03
CA GLN A 31 9.50 -16.47 -21.02
C GLN A 31 8.74 -16.35 -19.67
N GLY A 32 9.46 -16.28 -18.55
CA GLY A 32 8.85 -16.03 -17.24
C GLY A 32 8.10 -14.68 -17.17
N LEU A 33 8.60 -13.63 -17.82
CA LEU A 33 7.88 -12.36 -17.94
C LEU A 33 6.61 -12.48 -18.80
N GLU A 34 6.70 -13.17 -19.94
CA GLU A 34 5.58 -13.39 -20.85
C GLU A 34 4.44 -14.18 -20.19
N GLU A 35 4.81 -15.20 -19.39
CA GLU A 35 3.90 -16.09 -18.66
C GLU A 35 3.47 -15.54 -17.28
N GLY A 36 4.12 -14.48 -16.78
CA GLY A 36 3.82 -13.89 -15.47
C GLY A 36 4.27 -14.76 -14.29
N ALA A 37 5.37 -15.49 -14.43
CA ALA A 37 5.93 -16.37 -13.42
C ALA A 37 6.27 -15.62 -12.13
N GLU A 38 5.96 -16.22 -10.98
CA GLU A 38 6.19 -15.59 -9.68
C GLU A 38 7.68 -15.31 -9.46
N GLY A 39 8.03 -14.09 -9.02
CA GLY A 39 9.41 -13.73 -8.68
C GLY A 39 10.33 -13.40 -9.86
N VAL A 40 9.85 -13.48 -11.11
CA VAL A 40 10.69 -13.25 -12.31
C VAL A 40 11.30 -11.84 -12.36
N THR A 41 10.55 -10.81 -11.95
CA THR A 41 11.04 -9.42 -11.90
C THR A 41 12.21 -9.27 -10.91
N ALA A 42 12.13 -9.92 -9.75
CA ALA A 42 13.22 -9.93 -8.78
C ALA A 42 14.43 -10.69 -9.32
N ALA A 43 14.20 -11.85 -9.97
CA ALA A 43 15.26 -12.62 -10.62
C ALA A 43 16.01 -11.81 -11.69
N ILE A 44 15.31 -11.02 -12.52
CA ILE A 44 15.94 -10.17 -13.54
C ILE A 44 16.83 -9.10 -12.89
N ARG A 45 16.36 -8.44 -11.84
CA ARG A 45 17.15 -7.43 -11.10
C ARG A 45 18.39 -8.03 -10.46
N GLU A 46 18.29 -9.27 -9.98
CA GLU A 46 19.40 -9.94 -9.33
C GLU A 46 20.42 -10.46 -10.34
N VAL A 47 19.94 -11.07 -11.43
CA VAL A 47 20.79 -11.68 -12.47
C VAL A 47 21.65 -10.63 -13.19
N TYR A 48 21.11 -9.45 -13.47
CA TYR A 48 21.77 -8.39 -14.25
C TYR A 48 22.19 -7.22 -13.38
N ALA A 49 23.46 -6.80 -13.50
CA ALA A 49 24.00 -5.67 -12.76
C ALA A 49 23.30 -4.33 -13.09
N VAL A 50 22.72 -4.20 -14.29
CA VAL A 50 21.89 -3.05 -14.69
C VAL A 50 20.76 -3.53 -15.59
N VAL A 51 19.56 -3.02 -15.35
CA VAL A 51 18.43 -3.08 -16.28
C VAL A 51 18.06 -1.65 -16.66
N LYS A 52 18.08 -1.35 -17.95
CA LYS A 52 17.99 0.02 -18.51
C LYS A 52 16.57 0.45 -18.85
N ALA A 53 15.65 -0.51 -18.95
CA ALA A 53 14.24 -0.30 -19.26
C ALA A 53 13.38 -0.88 -18.14
N GLU A 54 12.08 -0.60 -18.21
CA GLU A 54 11.11 -1.21 -17.29
C GLU A 54 11.08 -2.74 -17.48
N ILE A 55 10.94 -3.47 -16.37
CA ILE A 55 10.87 -4.94 -16.39
C ILE A 55 9.43 -5.35 -16.64
N ASN A 56 9.08 -5.50 -17.91
CA ASN A 56 7.78 -5.93 -18.38
C ASN A 56 7.93 -6.90 -19.58
N LYS A 57 6.82 -7.27 -20.22
CA LYS A 57 6.82 -8.20 -21.36
C LYS A 57 7.56 -7.68 -22.59
N ASP A 58 7.85 -6.40 -22.68
CA ASP A 58 8.56 -5.79 -23.81
C ASP A 58 10.06 -5.69 -23.57
N LEU A 59 10.54 -5.96 -22.34
CA LEU A 59 11.95 -5.96 -21.98
C LEU A 59 12.77 -6.80 -22.97
N THR A 60 13.85 -6.25 -23.51
CA THR A 60 14.74 -6.94 -24.44
C THR A 60 16.08 -7.28 -23.80
N GLN A 61 16.81 -8.20 -24.41
CA GLN A 61 18.15 -8.56 -23.91
C GLN A 61 19.11 -7.36 -23.97
N ALA A 62 18.90 -6.43 -24.91
CA ALA A 62 19.71 -5.23 -25.04
C ALA A 62 19.52 -4.27 -23.85
N ASP A 63 18.40 -4.36 -23.13
CA ASP A 63 18.10 -3.55 -21.95
C ASP A 63 18.80 -4.05 -20.70
N CYS A 64 19.31 -5.28 -20.72
CA CYS A 64 19.92 -5.94 -19.57
C CYS A 64 21.45 -6.00 -19.75
N TRP A 65 22.20 -5.65 -18.70
CA TRP A 65 23.65 -5.65 -18.75
C TRP A 65 24.28 -6.36 -17.55
N GLY A 66 25.36 -7.09 -17.80
CA GLY A 66 26.18 -7.73 -16.78
C GLY A 66 25.51 -8.92 -16.07
N PRO A 67 25.10 -9.98 -16.81
CA PRO A 67 24.63 -11.21 -16.17
C PRO A 67 25.75 -11.83 -15.31
N HIS A 68 25.42 -12.28 -14.10
CA HIS A 68 26.38 -12.87 -13.17
C HIS A 68 25.80 -13.96 -12.25
N HIS A 69 24.52 -14.31 -12.46
CA HIS A 69 23.85 -15.44 -11.80
C HIS A 69 23.59 -16.57 -12.79
N GLU A 70 23.36 -17.78 -12.27
CA GLU A 70 22.83 -18.93 -12.99
C GLU A 70 21.36 -19.16 -12.60
N ILE A 71 20.61 -19.78 -13.52
CA ILE A 71 19.24 -20.22 -13.26
C ILE A 71 19.19 -21.73 -13.46
N LYS A 72 18.82 -22.46 -12.40
CA LYS A 72 18.59 -23.90 -12.43
C LYS A 72 17.26 -24.24 -13.12
N GLU A 73 17.07 -25.50 -13.48
CA GLU A 73 15.89 -25.93 -14.23
C GLU A 73 14.57 -25.75 -13.47
N ASP A 74 14.65 -25.71 -12.14
CA ASP A 74 13.54 -25.48 -11.21
C ASP A 74 13.25 -23.98 -10.94
N GLY A 75 14.00 -23.06 -11.57
CA GLY A 75 13.85 -21.62 -11.37
C GLY A 75 14.66 -21.03 -10.21
N THR A 76 15.49 -21.84 -9.55
CA THR A 76 16.39 -21.33 -8.52
C THR A 76 17.48 -20.47 -9.16
N VAL A 77 17.61 -19.23 -8.68
CA VAL A 77 18.60 -18.24 -9.12
C VAL A 77 19.76 -18.24 -8.14
N VAL A 78 20.96 -18.58 -8.62
CA VAL A 78 22.15 -18.78 -7.80
C VAL A 78 23.26 -17.84 -8.25
N LEU A 79 23.91 -17.14 -7.31
CA LEU A 79 25.07 -16.30 -7.62
C LEU A 79 26.22 -17.16 -8.16
N ASN A 80 26.79 -16.78 -9.31
CA ASN A 80 28.00 -17.43 -9.84
C ASN A 80 29.22 -16.55 -9.54
N ARG A 81 30.16 -17.07 -8.75
CA ARG A 81 31.39 -16.36 -8.35
C ARG A 81 32.22 -15.91 -9.55
N ASN A 82 32.35 -16.76 -10.57
CA ASN A 82 33.10 -16.44 -11.79
C ASN A 82 32.33 -15.47 -12.69
N GLY A 83 31.00 -15.53 -12.68
CA GLY A 83 30.11 -14.58 -13.36
C GLY A 83 30.24 -13.17 -12.77
N LEU A 84 30.28 -13.08 -11.44
CA LEU A 84 30.52 -11.83 -10.71
C LEU A 84 31.86 -11.19 -11.11
N VAL A 85 32.95 -11.97 -11.08
CA VAL A 85 34.28 -11.51 -11.48
C VAL A 85 34.30 -11.08 -12.95
N ALA A 86 33.64 -11.82 -13.83
CA ALA A 86 33.56 -11.49 -15.25
C ALA A 86 32.77 -10.20 -15.51
N ALA A 87 31.66 -9.96 -14.78
CA ALA A 87 30.87 -8.74 -14.88
C ALA A 87 31.65 -7.52 -14.37
N ALA A 88 32.40 -7.67 -13.27
CA ALA A 88 33.27 -6.62 -12.74
C ALA A 88 34.39 -6.24 -13.72
N ALA A 89 35.06 -7.24 -14.31
CA ALA A 89 36.08 -7.01 -15.33
C ALA A 89 35.48 -6.35 -16.59
N ALA A 90 34.28 -6.77 -17.02
CA ALA A 90 33.59 -6.14 -18.14
C ALA A 90 33.24 -4.66 -17.87
N LEU A 91 32.85 -4.32 -16.63
CA LEU A 91 32.60 -2.93 -16.23
C LEU A 91 33.88 -2.08 -16.30
N ALA A 92 35.02 -2.68 -15.94
CA ALA A 92 36.34 -2.06 -15.98
C ALA A 92 36.92 -1.91 -17.40
N GLY A 93 36.18 -2.31 -18.45
CA GLY A 93 36.61 -2.14 -19.84
C GLY A 93 37.27 -3.37 -20.47
N ALA A 94 37.20 -4.56 -19.85
CA ALA A 94 37.70 -5.80 -20.46
C ALA A 94 36.90 -6.25 -21.72
N ARG A 95 35.81 -5.56 -22.05
CA ARG A 95 35.01 -5.72 -23.28
C ARG A 95 34.83 -4.35 -23.94
N ALA A 96 34.54 -4.34 -25.25
CA ALA A 96 34.15 -3.12 -25.96
C ALA A 96 33.15 -2.32 -25.13
N GLU A 97 33.39 -1.01 -25.00
CA GLU A 97 32.83 -0.18 -23.94
C GLU A 97 31.36 -0.52 -23.65
N PRO A 98 31.01 -0.84 -22.39
CA PRO A 98 29.64 -1.17 -22.07
C PRO A 98 28.78 0.04 -22.43
N ASN A 99 27.74 -0.17 -23.25
CA ASN A 99 26.75 0.84 -23.63
C ASN A 99 25.90 1.22 -22.40
N LEU A 100 26.54 1.92 -21.47
CA LEU A 100 26.06 2.34 -20.17
C LEU A 100 26.44 3.80 -19.94
N THR A 101 25.48 4.59 -19.46
CA THR A 101 25.74 5.95 -19.00
C THR A 101 26.65 5.94 -17.75
N PRO A 102 27.30 7.07 -17.39
CA PRO A 102 28.07 7.16 -16.15
C PRO A 102 27.27 6.84 -14.87
N GLN A 103 25.96 7.06 -14.88
CA GLN A 103 25.06 6.68 -13.79
C GLN A 103 24.85 5.17 -13.75
N GLN A 104 24.58 4.55 -14.91
CA GLN A 104 24.42 3.10 -15.02
C GLN A 104 25.72 2.35 -14.68
N LYS A 105 26.89 2.89 -15.03
CA LYS A 105 28.19 2.33 -14.60
C LYS A 105 28.34 2.33 -13.07
N ARG A 106 27.89 3.40 -12.41
CA ARG A 106 27.87 3.48 -10.93
C ARG A 106 26.87 2.52 -10.30
N GLN A 107 25.69 2.36 -10.90
CA GLN A 107 24.71 1.37 -10.47
C GLN A 107 25.26 -0.06 -10.58
N ALA A 108 25.84 -0.41 -11.73
CA ALA A 108 26.51 -1.68 -11.95
C ALA A 108 27.58 -1.93 -10.89
N ALA A 109 28.42 -0.92 -10.62
CA ALA A 109 29.51 -1.04 -9.65
C ALA A 109 28.99 -1.32 -8.24
N ARG A 110 27.93 -0.62 -7.80
CA ARG A 110 27.31 -0.84 -6.49
C ARG A 110 26.69 -2.23 -6.37
N HIS A 111 25.99 -2.69 -7.42
CA HIS A 111 25.39 -4.02 -7.48
C HIS A 111 26.44 -5.11 -7.34
N LEU A 112 27.49 -5.07 -8.15
CA LEU A 112 28.57 -6.06 -8.09
C LEU A 112 29.32 -6.00 -6.76
N LEU A 113 29.56 -4.79 -6.22
CA LEU A 113 30.22 -4.61 -4.93
C LEU A 113 29.43 -5.22 -3.76
N ARG A 114 28.08 -5.23 -3.83
CA ARG A 114 27.23 -5.94 -2.86
C ARG A 114 27.61 -7.43 -2.80
N HIS A 115 27.67 -8.08 -3.96
CA HIS A 115 27.99 -9.51 -4.05
C HIS A 115 29.43 -9.85 -3.64
N TYR A 116 30.41 -8.98 -3.94
CA TYR A 116 31.77 -9.18 -3.43
C TYR A 116 31.80 -9.21 -1.89
N ARG A 117 30.99 -8.37 -1.23
CA ARG A 117 30.89 -8.34 0.22
C ARG A 117 30.16 -9.54 0.78
N GLU A 118 29.05 -9.96 0.16
CA GLU A 118 28.31 -11.17 0.55
C GLU A 118 29.17 -12.42 0.47
N LEU A 119 30.08 -12.49 -0.51
CA LEU A 119 31.04 -13.59 -0.66
C LEU A 119 32.31 -13.42 0.18
N GLU A 120 32.42 -12.35 0.96
CA GLU A 120 33.63 -11.96 1.70
C GLU A 120 34.90 -11.95 0.82
N MET A 121 34.74 -11.54 -0.44
CA MET A 121 35.81 -11.44 -1.42
C MET A 121 36.32 -10.01 -1.51
N GLU A 122 37.64 -9.87 -1.69
CA GLU A 122 38.24 -8.57 -1.98
C GLU A 122 37.77 -8.05 -3.34
N PRO A 123 37.08 -6.89 -3.42
CA PRO A 123 36.64 -6.35 -4.68
C PRO A 123 37.80 -5.70 -5.45
N PRO A 124 37.80 -5.75 -6.79
CA PRO A 124 38.82 -5.09 -7.61
C PRO A 124 38.80 -3.56 -7.41
N GLU A 125 39.98 -2.94 -7.45
CA GLU A 125 40.13 -1.48 -7.27
C GLU A 125 39.27 -0.67 -8.24
N SER A 126 39.13 -1.12 -9.49
CA SER A 126 38.26 -0.47 -10.48
C SER A 126 36.80 -0.35 -10.03
N LEU A 127 36.29 -1.32 -9.24
CA LEU A 127 34.95 -1.22 -8.66
C LEU A 127 34.90 -0.26 -7.48
N LYS A 128 35.93 -0.23 -6.64
CA LYS A 128 36.06 0.72 -5.52
C LYS A 128 36.14 2.16 -6.05
N GLU A 129 37.00 2.40 -7.04
CA GLU A 129 37.19 3.68 -7.72
C GLU A 129 35.95 4.14 -8.48
N ALA A 130 35.23 3.22 -9.16
CA ALA A 130 33.99 3.55 -9.87
C ALA A 130 32.88 4.06 -8.92
N VAL A 131 32.90 3.66 -7.66
CA VAL A 131 32.01 4.16 -6.60
C VAL A 131 32.59 5.44 -5.93
N GLY A 132 33.85 5.79 -6.22
CA GLY A 132 34.62 6.91 -5.69
C GLY A 132 35.26 6.60 -4.34
N GLU A 133 36.35 7.30 -3.97
CA GLU A 133 36.94 7.35 -2.62
C GLU A 133 35.98 7.97 -1.59
N ILE A 134 34.83 7.33 -1.40
CA ILE A 134 34.10 7.38 -0.14
C ILE A 134 34.41 6.04 0.49
N TYR A 135 35.40 6.08 1.40
CA TYR A 135 35.73 4.99 2.31
C TYR A 135 34.46 4.23 2.70
N ALA A 136 34.52 2.94 2.38
CA ALA A 136 33.51 1.95 2.64
C ALA A 136 33.01 2.05 4.09
N VAL A 137 31.68 2.09 4.23
CA VAL A 137 30.88 1.31 5.21
C VAL A 137 29.38 1.71 5.16
N GLN A 138 28.98 2.87 4.63
CA GLN A 138 27.56 3.32 4.66
C GLN A 138 27.02 3.88 3.34
N ALA A 139 27.20 3.13 2.25
CA ALA A 139 26.50 3.40 0.99
C ALA A 139 25.93 2.11 0.35
N VAL A 140 25.91 1.01 1.12
CA VAL A 140 25.44 -0.29 0.65
C VAL A 140 24.24 -0.70 1.51
N ILE A 141 23.07 -0.51 0.91
CA ILE A 141 21.83 -1.32 0.93
C ILE A 141 20.72 -0.53 0.20
N SER A 142 20.85 0.78 -0.05
CA SER A 142 19.69 1.59 -0.44
C SER A 142 19.62 2.03 -1.91
N GLY A 143 20.15 1.23 -2.84
CA GLY A 143 19.86 1.43 -4.27
C GLY A 143 18.44 1.01 -4.66
N GLU A 144 17.72 0.32 -3.77
CA GLU A 144 16.42 -0.31 -4.05
C GLU A 144 15.29 0.21 -3.15
N MET A 145 15.58 1.03 -2.14
CA MET A 145 14.57 1.53 -1.19
C MET A 145 13.76 2.64 -1.87
N ARG A 146 12.49 2.37 -2.15
CA ARG A 146 11.51 3.40 -2.51
C ARG A 146 10.93 4.04 -1.26
N VAL A 147 10.30 5.20 -1.42
CA VAL A 147 9.63 5.87 -0.29
C VAL A 147 8.53 4.98 0.30
N GLU A 148 7.85 4.22 -0.56
CA GLU A 148 6.74 3.33 -0.22
C GLU A 148 7.19 2.07 0.52
N ASP A 149 8.47 1.69 0.41
CA ASP A 149 9.03 0.55 1.15
C ASP A 149 9.16 0.87 2.65
N VAL A 150 9.11 2.15 3.04
CA VAL A 150 9.03 2.59 4.43
C VAL A 150 7.56 2.87 4.78
N PRO A 151 6.99 2.13 5.75
CA PRO A 151 5.58 2.23 6.07
C PRO A 151 5.25 3.61 6.62
N LEU A 152 4.09 4.12 6.22
CA LEU A 152 3.51 5.32 6.79
C LEU A 152 2.99 5.01 8.20
N ALA A 153 3.21 5.92 9.15
CA ALA A 153 2.69 5.77 10.49
C ALA A 153 1.16 5.94 10.51
N PRO A 154 0.41 5.21 11.37
CA PRO A 154 -1.06 5.26 11.37
C PRO A 154 -1.66 6.65 11.66
N TRP A 155 -0.91 7.53 12.33
CA TRP A 155 -1.34 8.88 12.67
C TRP A 155 -1.13 9.88 11.53
N ALA A 156 -0.29 9.56 10.53
CA ALA A 156 0.13 10.49 9.51
C ALA A 156 -0.91 10.62 8.40
N ASN A 157 -1.32 11.85 8.11
CA ASN A 157 -2.20 12.18 7.00
C ASN A 157 -1.37 12.78 5.84
N LEU A 158 -0.96 11.90 4.92
CA LEU A 158 -0.08 12.28 3.81
C LEU A 158 -0.75 13.28 2.85
N GLU A 159 -2.03 13.08 2.55
CA GLU A 159 -2.80 13.96 1.66
C GLU A 159 -2.87 15.39 2.23
N ALA A 160 -3.12 15.53 3.53
CA ALA A 160 -3.18 16.83 4.19
C ALA A 160 -1.83 17.54 4.21
N LEU A 161 -0.74 16.81 4.44
CA LEU A 161 0.62 17.38 4.43
C LEU A 161 1.06 17.86 3.05
N LYS A 162 0.63 17.17 1.98
CA LYS A 162 0.92 17.54 0.59
C LYS A 162 -0.07 18.54 0.00
N ALA A 163 -1.19 18.81 0.68
CA ALA A 163 -2.26 19.63 0.13
C ALA A 163 -1.79 21.06 -0.19
N GLY A 164 -1.99 21.47 -1.44
CA GLY A 164 -1.64 22.80 -1.94
C GLY A 164 -0.14 23.01 -2.14
N ASP A 165 0.66 21.95 -2.11
CA ASP A 165 2.06 21.96 -2.53
C ASP A 165 2.15 21.65 -4.03
N PRO A 166 2.68 22.55 -4.88
CA PRO A 166 2.83 22.29 -6.31
C PRO A 166 3.98 21.32 -6.62
N GLU A 167 4.92 21.13 -5.68
CA GLU A 167 6.06 20.22 -5.82
C GLU A 167 6.21 19.40 -4.53
N PRO A 168 5.23 18.53 -4.21
CA PRO A 168 5.34 17.68 -3.03
C PRO A 168 6.60 16.81 -3.15
N MET A 169 7.26 16.59 -2.01
CA MET A 169 8.51 15.83 -1.98
C MET A 169 8.54 14.97 -0.73
N GLU A 170 8.69 13.67 -0.95
CA GLU A 170 8.97 12.72 0.10
C GLU A 170 10.43 12.30 0.05
N VAL A 171 11.00 12.01 1.21
CA VAL A 171 12.37 11.53 1.33
C VAL A 171 12.44 10.38 2.31
N VAL A 172 13.39 9.48 2.09
CA VAL A 172 13.80 8.50 3.10
C VAL A 172 15.23 8.77 3.48
N VAL A 173 15.51 8.82 4.78
CA VAL A 173 16.86 8.90 5.33
C VAL A 173 17.23 7.59 6.01
N GLU A 174 18.44 7.10 5.76
CA GLU A 174 19.01 5.96 6.48
C GLU A 174 19.87 6.40 7.65
N ILE A 175 19.78 5.63 8.73
CA ILE A 175 20.43 5.85 10.01
C ILE A 175 20.98 4.50 10.49
N PRO A 176 22.26 4.20 10.26
CA PRO A 176 22.86 2.92 10.60
C PRO A 176 23.25 2.84 12.09
N ALA A 177 23.10 1.66 12.70
CA ALA A 177 23.75 1.37 13.98
C ALA A 177 25.28 1.38 13.83
N GLY A 178 25.97 1.62 14.95
CA GLY A 178 27.42 1.63 15.00
C GLY A 178 28.03 2.96 15.46
N TYR A 179 29.31 3.15 15.15
CA TYR A 179 30.04 4.33 15.59
C TYR A 179 29.63 5.58 14.83
N SER A 180 29.32 6.62 15.59
CA SER A 180 29.25 7.99 15.10
C SER A 180 30.65 8.55 14.86
N LYS A 181 30.77 9.62 14.07
CA LYS A 181 32.05 10.32 13.83
C LYS A 181 32.69 10.91 15.09
N ARG A 182 31.94 11.02 16.20
CA ARG A 182 32.42 11.46 17.51
C ARG A 182 32.89 10.31 18.41
N GLY A 183 32.89 9.07 17.90
CA GLY A 183 33.36 7.88 18.63
C GLY A 183 32.32 7.24 19.56
N TRP A 184 31.05 7.68 19.57
CA TRP A 184 30.01 7.00 20.34
C TRP A 184 29.41 5.86 19.54
N TYR A 185 29.25 4.69 20.16
CA TYR A 185 28.62 3.52 19.56
C TYR A 185 27.11 3.52 19.80
N TYR A 186 26.33 3.68 18.74
CA TYR A 186 24.88 3.61 18.79
C TYR A 186 24.41 2.18 18.63
N ARG A 187 23.79 1.65 19.68
CA ARG A 187 23.26 0.29 19.63
C ARG A 187 21.97 0.22 18.81
N PRO A 188 21.67 -0.94 18.20
CA PRO A 188 20.40 -1.20 17.53
C PRO A 188 19.18 -0.78 18.34
N GLU A 189 19.16 -1.06 19.64
CA GLU A 189 17.99 -0.80 20.49
C GLU A 189 17.69 0.71 20.60
N ALA A 190 18.73 1.55 20.64
CA ALA A 190 18.57 3.00 20.68
C ALA A 190 17.97 3.54 19.38
N LEU A 191 18.30 2.95 18.23
CA LEU A 191 17.72 3.36 16.94
C LEU A 191 16.30 2.83 16.75
N GLN A 192 16.01 1.62 17.25
CA GLN A 192 14.66 1.09 17.28
C GLN A 192 13.71 1.97 18.11
N LYS A 193 14.22 2.63 19.17
CA LYS A 193 13.45 3.63 19.92
C LYS A 193 13.09 4.85 19.09
N ILE A 194 14.00 5.32 18.24
CA ILE A 194 13.73 6.42 17.30
C ILE A 194 12.67 6.01 16.28
N VAL A 195 12.78 4.80 15.71
CA VAL A 195 11.76 4.24 14.80
C VAL A 195 10.40 4.18 15.49
N GLY A 196 10.36 3.68 16.73
CA GLY A 196 9.14 3.61 17.53
C GLY A 196 8.49 4.98 17.75
N GLU A 197 9.30 5.99 18.10
CA GLU A 197 8.81 7.36 18.34
C GLU A 197 8.21 8.00 17.08
N VAL A 198 8.89 7.85 15.93
CA VAL A 198 8.36 8.32 14.64
C VAL A 198 7.04 7.62 14.32
N MET A 199 6.96 6.31 14.53
CA MET A 199 5.74 5.55 14.25
C MET A 199 4.60 5.87 15.24
N SER A 200 4.89 6.29 16.47
CA SER A 200 3.86 6.59 17.48
C SER A 200 3.33 8.02 17.39
N GLN A 201 4.19 9.01 17.13
CA GLN A 201 3.80 10.42 17.15
C GLN A 201 4.48 11.31 16.11
N GLY A 202 5.47 10.78 15.38
CA GLY A 202 6.25 11.55 14.42
C GLY A 202 7.34 12.38 15.07
N LEU A 203 8.15 13.00 14.21
CA LEU A 203 9.16 13.97 14.63
C LEU A 203 9.19 15.14 13.65
N PRO A 204 9.44 16.37 14.13
CA PRO A 204 9.76 17.48 13.25
C PRO A 204 11.21 17.37 12.75
N GLY A 205 11.48 17.98 11.60
CA GLY A 205 12.81 18.22 11.09
C GLY A 205 13.04 19.69 10.77
N PHE A 206 14.13 20.24 11.29
CA PHE A 206 14.50 21.64 11.13
C PHE A 206 15.76 21.81 10.27
N LEU A 207 16.08 23.06 9.91
CA LEU A 207 17.35 23.42 9.29
C LEU A 207 18.40 23.66 10.38
N GLY A 208 19.00 22.57 10.85
CA GLY A 208 19.89 22.57 12.02
C GLY A 208 19.14 22.43 13.35
N HIS A 209 19.90 22.15 14.41
CA HIS A 209 19.34 21.96 15.75
C HIS A 209 18.89 23.29 16.36
N GLN A 210 17.78 23.24 17.08
CA GLN A 210 17.39 24.30 18.00
C GLN A 210 18.47 24.51 19.06
N LYS A 211 18.55 25.73 19.60
CA LYS A 211 19.39 25.96 20.77
C LYS A 211 18.80 25.20 21.97
N PRO A 212 19.63 24.54 22.80
CA PRO A 212 19.15 23.77 23.94
C PRO A 212 18.19 24.54 24.86
N GLU A 213 18.46 25.83 25.08
CA GLU A 213 17.65 26.71 25.93
C GLU A 213 16.28 27.07 25.34
N GLU A 214 16.08 26.94 24.03
CA GLU A 214 14.85 27.31 23.33
C GLU A 214 13.89 26.12 23.14
N VAL A 215 14.36 24.89 23.36
CA VAL A 215 13.64 23.63 23.04
C VAL A 215 12.26 23.54 23.66
N ASP A 216 12.09 24.02 24.89
CA ASP A 216 10.86 23.83 25.66
C ASP A 216 9.74 24.83 25.31
N TYR A 217 10.06 25.94 24.61
CA TYR A 217 9.09 27.01 24.36
C TYR A 217 9.10 27.57 22.94
N ALA A 218 10.18 27.40 22.17
CA ALA A 218 10.22 27.85 20.79
C ALA A 218 9.45 26.89 19.88
N PHE A 219 8.70 27.44 18.95
CA PHE A 219 8.01 26.68 17.91
C PHE A 219 8.56 27.08 16.54
N PRO A 220 9.77 26.64 16.16
CA PRO A 220 10.29 26.88 14.83
C PRO A 220 9.43 26.14 13.80
N THR A 221 9.25 26.74 12.63
CA THR A 221 8.55 26.11 11.52
C THR A 221 9.30 24.85 11.08
N PRO A 222 8.68 23.65 11.12
CA PRO A 222 9.30 22.44 10.61
C PRO A 222 9.55 22.54 9.10
N ALA A 223 10.75 22.16 8.67
CA ALA A 223 11.10 22.03 7.24
C ALA A 223 10.73 20.64 6.70
N THR A 224 10.58 19.64 7.57
CA THR A 224 10.20 18.29 7.20
C THR A 224 9.37 17.67 8.31
N HIS A 225 8.37 16.89 7.91
CA HIS A 225 7.51 16.10 8.80
C HIS A 225 7.91 14.64 8.66
N TRP A 226 8.47 14.02 9.70
CA TRP A 226 8.86 12.60 9.67
C TRP A 226 7.64 11.74 10.01
N VAL A 227 7.11 11.05 9.00
CA VAL A 227 5.75 10.46 8.97
C VAL A 227 5.74 8.94 8.96
N GLY A 228 6.91 8.30 8.87
CA GLY A 228 7.00 6.85 8.82
C GLY A 228 8.42 6.38 9.10
N ALA A 229 8.56 5.14 9.54
CA ALA A 229 9.87 4.57 9.82
C ALA A 229 9.88 3.04 9.73
N LEU A 230 11.04 2.49 9.41
CA LEU A 230 11.30 1.06 9.31
C LEU A 230 12.64 0.72 9.97
N TRP A 231 12.66 -0.33 10.77
CA TRP A 231 13.91 -0.96 11.20
C TRP A 231 14.19 -2.19 10.34
N LYS A 232 15.31 -2.18 9.61
CA LYS A 232 15.70 -3.29 8.72
C LYS A 232 17.22 -3.35 8.61
N ASP A 233 17.77 -4.56 8.66
CA ASP A 233 19.20 -4.85 8.43
C ASP A 233 20.17 -3.97 9.25
N GLY A 234 19.86 -3.75 10.54
CA GLY A 234 20.71 -2.95 11.43
C GLY A 234 20.62 -1.44 11.20
N LYS A 235 19.64 -0.97 10.41
CA LYS A 235 19.44 0.43 10.05
C LYS A 235 18.01 0.87 10.34
N ALA A 236 17.88 2.13 10.73
CA ALA A 236 16.61 2.84 10.77
C ALA A 236 16.45 3.63 9.47
N TYR A 237 15.33 3.43 8.80
CA TYR A 237 14.90 4.19 7.63
C TYR A 237 13.74 5.08 8.06
N ILE A 238 13.86 6.39 7.87
CA ILE A 238 12.84 7.35 8.29
C ILE A 238 12.29 8.07 7.06
N ARG A 239 10.98 7.95 6.84
CA ARG A 239 10.23 8.59 5.76
C ARG A 239 9.74 9.96 6.22
N GLY A 240 9.95 10.98 5.40
CA GLY A 240 9.51 12.33 5.68
C GLY A 240 8.93 13.04 4.47
N VAL A 241 8.05 14.00 4.74
CA VAL A 241 7.49 14.93 3.75
C VAL A 241 8.16 16.28 3.96
N VAL A 242 8.83 16.81 2.94
CA VAL A 242 9.43 18.15 2.99
C VAL A 242 8.31 19.18 2.88
N ASP A 243 8.24 20.09 3.86
CA ASP A 243 7.14 21.05 3.94
C ASP A 243 7.09 21.94 2.68
N LYS A 244 5.88 22.31 2.26
CA LYS A 244 5.66 23.18 1.09
C LYS A 244 6.39 24.52 1.18
N ALA A 245 6.58 25.05 2.38
CA ALA A 245 7.31 26.30 2.61
C ALA A 245 8.83 26.14 2.46
N ALA A 246 9.36 24.91 2.42
CA ALA A 246 10.78 24.62 2.37
C ALA A 246 11.31 24.38 0.94
N SER A 247 10.94 25.24 -0.02
CA SER A 247 11.33 25.12 -1.43
C SER A 247 12.85 25.10 -1.66
N ASP A 248 13.59 25.90 -0.88
CA ASP A 248 15.06 25.90 -0.93
C ASP A 248 15.65 24.54 -0.52
N LEU A 249 15.12 23.93 0.53
CA LEU A 249 15.55 22.61 0.98
C LEU A 249 15.27 21.55 -0.09
N LYS A 250 14.07 21.56 -0.70
CA LYS A 250 13.73 20.67 -1.82
C LYS A 250 14.74 20.80 -2.96
N ARG A 251 15.05 22.03 -3.37
CA ARG A 251 16.07 22.32 -4.39
C ARG A 251 17.45 21.79 -3.98
N TRP A 252 17.87 21.97 -2.73
CA TRP A 252 19.18 21.50 -2.25
C TRP A 252 19.29 19.98 -2.17
N ILE A 253 18.19 19.28 -1.84
CA ILE A 253 18.12 17.82 -1.85
C ILE A 253 18.21 17.31 -3.29
N LYS A 254 17.39 17.84 -4.21
CA LYS A 254 17.43 17.51 -5.66
C LYS A 254 18.82 17.74 -6.27
N ALA A 255 19.45 18.88 -5.94
CA ALA A 255 20.79 19.22 -6.39
C ALA A 255 21.92 18.46 -5.67
N ASN A 256 21.59 17.55 -4.74
CA ASN A 256 22.54 16.76 -3.96
C ASN A 256 23.54 17.62 -3.13
N VAL A 257 23.12 18.82 -2.73
CA VAL A 257 23.88 19.73 -1.87
C VAL A 257 23.64 19.40 -0.40
N VAL A 258 22.41 18.99 -0.06
CA VAL A 258 22.03 18.55 1.29
C VAL A 258 21.52 17.12 1.21
N ARG A 259 22.14 16.21 1.98
CA ARG A 259 21.78 14.78 2.00
C ARG A 259 22.03 14.09 3.34
N THR A 260 22.23 14.86 4.41
CA THR A 260 22.55 14.34 5.74
C THR A 260 21.65 14.98 6.79
N VAL A 261 21.19 14.16 7.72
CA VAL A 261 20.42 14.58 8.89
C VAL A 261 21.15 14.29 10.19
N SER A 262 20.78 14.99 11.26
CA SER A 262 21.27 14.75 12.61
C SER A 262 20.08 14.57 13.54
N ILE A 263 20.14 13.55 14.37
CA ILE A 263 19.11 13.31 15.38
C ILE A 263 19.43 14.18 16.59
N PHE A 264 18.46 15.00 16.99
CA PHE A 264 18.49 15.77 18.22
C PHE A 264 17.64 15.10 19.27
N GLY A 265 18.11 15.12 20.53
CA GLY A 265 17.40 14.50 21.63
C GLY A 265 18.30 14.15 22.79
N VAL A 266 17.75 13.36 23.71
CA VAL A 266 18.39 13.00 24.96
C VAL A 266 18.84 11.54 24.90
N PRO A 267 20.14 11.26 24.70
CA PRO A 267 20.67 9.90 24.72
C PRO A 267 20.83 9.40 26.16
N LYS A 268 20.64 8.09 26.36
CA LYS A 268 21.11 7.38 27.55
C LYS A 268 22.46 6.74 27.24
N LEU A 269 23.47 7.16 27.99
CA LEU A 269 24.85 6.72 27.79
C LEU A 269 25.23 5.63 28.78
N GLN A 270 26.01 4.66 28.31
CA GLN A 270 26.62 3.62 29.13
C GLN A 270 28.10 3.51 28.76
N GLN A 271 28.97 3.49 29.76
CA GLN A 271 30.40 3.20 29.55
C GLN A 271 30.61 1.69 29.51
N VAL A 272 31.23 1.19 28.44
CA VAL A 272 31.56 -0.23 28.26
C VAL A 272 33.00 -0.31 27.77
N ALA A 273 33.88 -0.94 28.56
CA ALA A 273 35.30 -1.10 28.20
C ALA A 273 36.03 0.20 27.80
N GLY A 274 35.64 1.34 28.38
CA GLY A 274 36.21 2.66 28.06
C GLY A 274 35.57 3.38 26.87
N GLU A 275 34.58 2.77 26.23
CA GLU A 275 33.82 3.34 25.13
C GLU A 275 32.43 3.81 25.57
N THR A 276 31.94 4.88 24.94
CA THR A 276 30.60 5.42 25.21
C THR A 276 29.59 4.78 24.27
N HIS A 277 28.69 3.97 24.82
CA HIS A 277 27.57 3.37 24.11
C HIS A 277 26.29 4.17 24.34
N VAL A 278 25.56 4.44 23.27
CA VAL A 278 24.19 4.95 23.33
C VAL A 278 23.26 3.75 23.35
N VAL A 279 22.63 3.52 24.50
CA VAL A 279 21.82 2.31 24.76
C VAL A 279 20.32 2.58 24.76
N ASP A 280 19.94 3.85 24.84
CA ASP A 280 18.57 4.34 24.71
C ASP A 280 18.60 5.76 24.15
N TYR A 281 17.50 6.22 23.59
CA TYR A 281 17.43 7.55 22.98
C TYR A 281 16.00 8.09 23.00
N LYS A 282 15.82 9.30 23.52
CA LYS A 282 14.57 10.06 23.40
C LYS A 282 14.76 11.14 22.33
N PRO A 283 14.29 10.93 21.09
CA PRO A 283 14.44 11.92 20.04
C PRO A 283 13.46 13.09 20.23
N LEU A 284 13.89 14.26 19.80
CA LEU A 284 13.11 15.50 19.79
C LEU A 284 12.90 15.98 18.35
N SER A 285 13.91 15.84 17.50
CA SER A 285 13.83 16.18 16.07
C SER A 285 14.88 15.42 15.25
N ILE A 286 14.68 15.37 13.94
CA ILE A 286 15.67 14.89 12.97
C ILE A 286 15.91 16.00 11.97
N ASP A 287 17.06 16.67 12.09
CA ASP A 287 17.31 17.97 11.47
C ASP A 287 18.29 17.87 10.30
N TRP A 288 18.05 18.64 9.26
CA TRP A 288 18.96 18.75 8.12
C TRP A 288 20.25 19.44 8.53
N THR A 289 21.38 18.93 8.03
CA THR A 289 22.70 19.43 8.42
C THR A 289 23.64 19.56 7.23
N PRO A 290 24.63 20.48 7.29
CA PRO A 290 25.71 20.53 6.33
C PRO A 290 26.51 19.22 6.29
N LEU A 291 27.06 18.92 5.12
CA LEU A 291 27.95 17.78 4.93
C LEU A 291 29.20 17.90 5.80
N GLY A 292 29.75 16.76 6.22
CA GLY A 292 31.02 16.72 6.98
C GLY A 292 30.90 16.99 8.48
N ARG A 293 29.69 17.25 9.02
CA ARG A 293 29.49 17.40 10.47
C ARG A 293 29.82 16.12 11.24
N ALA A 294 30.32 16.28 12.48
CA ALA A 294 30.44 15.20 13.45
C ALA A 294 29.04 14.74 13.90
N GLY A 295 28.77 13.44 13.81
CA GLY A 295 27.45 12.87 14.10
C GLY A 295 27.32 11.45 13.59
N MET A 296 26.10 10.93 13.67
CA MET A 296 25.72 9.69 13.01
C MET A 296 25.92 9.83 11.49
N PRO A 297 26.43 8.82 10.81
CA PRO A 297 26.56 8.83 9.36
C PRO A 297 25.21 8.50 8.72
N THR A 298 24.43 9.55 8.48
CA THR A 298 23.11 9.46 7.84
C THR A 298 23.22 9.77 6.35
N ALA A 299 22.26 9.30 5.56
CA ALA A 299 22.17 9.62 4.14
C ALA A 299 20.72 9.66 3.66
N VAL A 300 20.40 10.53 2.71
CA VAL A 300 19.16 10.42 1.92
C VAL A 300 19.31 9.24 0.97
N VAL A 301 18.35 8.33 1.03
CA VAL A 301 18.39 7.05 0.32
C VAL A 301 17.26 6.85 -0.68
N ALA A 302 16.16 7.59 -0.52
CA ALA A 302 15.07 7.64 -1.48
C ALA A 302 14.54 9.08 -1.56
N ILE A 303 14.10 9.47 -2.75
CA ILE A 303 13.33 10.70 -2.98
C ILE A 303 12.12 10.29 -3.80
N GLY A 304 10.92 10.53 -3.27
CA GLY A 304 9.65 10.33 -3.95
C GLY A 304 9.23 11.60 -4.68
N GLU A 305 8.40 11.47 -5.71
CA GLU A 305 7.94 12.58 -6.56
C GLU A 305 9.09 13.31 -7.28
N MET A 306 9.91 12.53 -7.99
CA MET A 306 10.82 13.03 -9.03
C MET A 306 10.11 13.06 -10.39
N ASP A 307 9.32 14.11 -10.65
CA ASP A 307 8.97 14.52 -12.02
C ASP A 307 10.10 15.41 -12.58
N GLU A 308 11.26 14.82 -12.84
CA GLU A 308 12.35 15.49 -13.57
C GLU A 308 12.89 14.57 -14.66
N ILE A 309 12.23 14.61 -15.83
CA ILE A 309 12.89 14.34 -17.10
C ILE A 309 13.90 15.48 -17.31
N ILE A 310 15.15 15.29 -16.86
CA ILE A 310 16.24 16.21 -17.18
C ILE A 310 16.65 15.96 -18.63
N GLY A 311 15.92 16.60 -19.54
CA GLY A 311 16.22 16.65 -20.97
C GLY A 311 16.14 18.09 -21.46
N GLY A 312 17.28 18.79 -21.49
CA GLY A 312 17.57 19.93 -22.37
C GLY A 312 16.54 21.08 -22.49
N GLY A 313 16.77 22.16 -21.73
CA GLY A 313 16.78 23.51 -22.32
C GLY A 313 15.50 24.12 -22.87
N GLN A 314 14.31 23.75 -22.39
CA GLN A 314 13.10 24.58 -22.53
C GLN A 314 12.32 24.60 -21.22
N THR A 315 11.72 25.75 -20.89
CA THR A 315 10.99 26.02 -19.65
C THR A 315 9.94 24.92 -19.40
N PRO A 316 9.96 24.24 -18.24
CA PRO A 316 9.08 23.10 -18.01
C PRO A 316 7.63 23.56 -17.85
N MET A 317 6.72 22.89 -18.57
CA MET A 317 5.28 23.05 -18.41
C MET A 317 4.84 22.34 -17.12
N SER A 318 3.93 22.96 -16.39
CA SER A 318 3.36 22.45 -15.15
C SER A 318 2.51 21.20 -15.37
N TRP A 319 2.32 20.37 -14.33
CA TRP A 319 1.42 19.20 -14.35
C TRP A 319 0.02 19.51 -14.89
N LYS A 320 -0.50 20.71 -14.59
CA LYS A 320 -1.80 21.16 -15.06
C LYS A 320 -1.82 21.39 -16.58
N GLU A 321 -0.72 21.86 -17.14
CA GLU A 321 -0.54 22.05 -18.59
C GLU A 321 -0.33 20.71 -19.30
N LEU A 322 0.41 19.78 -18.70
CA LEU A 322 0.59 18.41 -19.20
C LEU A 322 -0.71 17.61 -19.20
N MET A 323 -1.50 17.68 -18.11
CA MET A 323 -2.83 17.06 -18.05
C MET A 323 -3.82 17.72 -19.02
N GLY A 324 -3.67 19.02 -19.27
CA GLY A 324 -4.40 19.72 -20.33
C GLY A 324 -4.06 19.18 -21.71
N GLN A 325 -2.77 19.06 -22.02
CA GLN A 325 -2.28 18.48 -23.27
C GLN A 325 -2.69 17.02 -23.44
N LEU A 326 -2.62 16.21 -22.39
CA LEU A 326 -3.04 14.81 -22.45
C LEU A 326 -4.53 14.66 -22.73
N LYS A 327 -5.37 15.51 -22.12
CA LYS A 327 -6.82 15.55 -22.44
C LYS A 327 -7.05 15.95 -23.90
N ASP A 328 -6.30 16.91 -24.40
CA ASP A 328 -6.36 17.34 -25.80
C ASP A 328 -5.91 16.21 -26.75
N MET A 329 -4.83 15.49 -26.43
CA MET A 329 -4.33 14.38 -27.21
C MET A 329 -5.30 13.18 -27.20
N LEU A 330 -5.94 12.91 -26.05
CA LEU A 330 -7.00 11.91 -25.93
C LEU A 330 -8.24 12.30 -26.74
N ALA A 331 -8.61 13.58 -26.74
CA ALA A 331 -9.74 14.10 -27.51
C ALA A 331 -9.47 14.09 -29.03
N LYS A 332 -8.21 14.25 -29.44
CA LYS A 332 -7.76 14.17 -30.84
C LYS A 332 -7.51 12.73 -31.31
N GLY A 333 -7.56 11.74 -30.40
CA GLY A 333 -7.30 10.33 -30.69
C GLY A 333 -5.82 10.02 -30.95
N GLU A 334 -4.92 10.92 -30.57
CA GLU A 334 -3.45 10.75 -30.69
C GLU A 334 -2.91 9.77 -29.65
N VAL A 335 -3.64 9.58 -28.55
CA VAL A 335 -3.36 8.59 -27.50
C VAL A 335 -4.67 7.87 -27.20
N THR A 336 -4.64 6.55 -27.03
CA THR A 336 -5.84 5.76 -26.71
C THR A 336 -5.94 5.51 -25.21
N LYS A 337 -7.16 5.26 -24.71
CA LYS A 337 -7.38 4.96 -23.29
C LYS A 337 -6.62 3.70 -22.87
N GLU A 338 -6.47 2.75 -23.78
CA GLU A 338 -5.75 1.50 -23.56
C GLU A 338 -4.25 1.70 -23.38
N LEU A 339 -3.64 2.69 -24.05
CA LEU A 339 -2.22 3.02 -23.89
C LEU A 339 -1.93 3.66 -22.52
N LEU A 340 -2.85 4.50 -22.03
CA LEU A 340 -2.75 5.14 -20.71
C LEU A 340 -2.95 4.14 -19.55
N ILE A 341 -3.73 3.09 -19.79
CA ILE A 341 -4.01 2.03 -18.84
C ILE A 341 -2.82 1.05 -18.73
N GLY A 342 -1.91 1.03 -19.72
CA GLY A 342 -0.77 0.11 -19.78
C GLY A 342 0.41 0.44 -18.84
N GLU A 343 0.52 1.66 -18.34
CA GLU A 343 1.67 2.11 -17.50
C GLU A 343 1.47 1.94 -15.98
N ILE A 344 0.40 1.27 -15.55
CA ILE A 344 0.14 1.03 -14.13
C ILE A 344 0.39 -0.45 -13.80
N ASP A 345 1.07 -0.71 -12.68
CA ASP A 345 1.45 -2.03 -12.17
C ASP A 345 0.42 -3.15 -12.44
N ALA A 346 0.90 -4.34 -12.84
CA ALA A 346 0.04 -5.46 -13.25
C ALA A 346 -0.84 -6.01 -12.10
N GLY A 347 -0.39 -5.88 -10.84
CA GLY A 347 -1.18 -6.22 -9.66
C GLY A 347 -2.30 -5.21 -9.41
N PHE A 348 -1.97 -3.92 -9.48
CA PHE A 348 -2.95 -2.82 -9.49
C PHE A 348 -3.96 -3.01 -10.65
N MET A 349 -3.51 -3.43 -11.82
CA MET A 349 -4.35 -3.70 -12.97
C MET A 349 -5.33 -4.85 -12.75
N GLN A 350 -4.93 -6.00 -12.22
CA GLN A 350 -5.89 -7.09 -12.02
C GLN A 350 -7.00 -6.75 -11.00
N GLU A 351 -6.66 -6.04 -9.93
CA GLU A 351 -7.61 -5.65 -8.90
C GLU A 351 -8.50 -4.49 -9.36
N HIS A 352 -7.91 -3.45 -9.94
CA HIS A 352 -8.66 -2.28 -10.41
C HIS A 352 -9.38 -2.50 -11.75
N THR A 353 -8.87 -3.32 -12.69
CA THR A 353 -9.62 -3.69 -13.90
C THR A 353 -10.85 -4.51 -13.54
N LYS A 354 -10.75 -5.49 -12.61
CA LYS A 354 -11.94 -6.21 -12.12
C LYS A 354 -12.92 -5.29 -11.40
N ALA A 355 -12.42 -4.36 -10.58
CA ALA A 355 -13.27 -3.37 -9.91
C ALA A 355 -13.96 -2.44 -10.91
N VAL A 356 -13.24 -1.96 -11.94
CA VAL A 356 -13.77 -1.10 -13.00
C VAL A 356 -14.77 -1.85 -13.88
N GLU A 357 -14.46 -3.08 -14.32
CA GLU A 357 -15.40 -3.92 -15.06
C GLU A 357 -16.67 -4.22 -14.25
N THR A 358 -16.51 -4.50 -12.96
CA THR A 358 -17.65 -4.71 -12.05
C THR A 358 -18.48 -3.43 -11.94
N LEU A 359 -17.85 -2.27 -11.76
CA LEU A 359 -18.55 -0.98 -11.69
C LEU A 359 -19.24 -0.61 -13.02
N VAL A 360 -18.64 -0.92 -14.17
CA VAL A 360 -19.27 -0.73 -15.48
C VAL A 360 -20.52 -1.60 -15.60
N LYS A 361 -20.41 -2.89 -15.26
CA LYS A 361 -21.57 -3.81 -15.25
C LYS A 361 -22.66 -3.36 -14.27
N VAL A 362 -22.27 -2.88 -13.08
CA VAL A 362 -23.22 -2.34 -12.09
C VAL A 362 -23.93 -1.09 -12.64
N LYS A 363 -23.21 -0.18 -13.31
CA LYS A 363 -23.81 0.99 -13.96
C LYS A 363 -24.78 0.60 -15.07
N GLU A 364 -24.43 -0.37 -15.90
CA GLU A 364 -25.31 -0.88 -16.97
C GLU A 364 -26.58 -1.53 -16.39
N VAL A 365 -26.45 -2.40 -15.39
CA VAL A 365 -27.58 -3.09 -14.74
C VAL A 365 -28.51 -2.10 -14.05
N LEU A 366 -27.96 -1.05 -13.42
CA LEU A 366 -28.74 -0.01 -12.76
C LEU A 366 -29.22 1.11 -13.70
N GLY A 367 -28.89 1.05 -15.00
CA GLY A 367 -29.31 2.05 -15.99
C GLY A 367 -28.72 3.45 -15.77
N ILE A 368 -27.54 3.54 -15.15
CA ILE A 368 -26.87 4.80 -14.82
C ILE A 368 -26.21 5.36 -16.08
N VAL A 369 -26.66 6.53 -16.54
CA VAL A 369 -26.13 7.23 -17.72
C VAL A 369 -25.69 8.65 -17.35
N GLY A 370 -24.59 9.12 -17.93
CA GLY A 370 -24.08 10.48 -17.69
C GLY A 370 -23.52 10.70 -16.28
N GLU A 371 -23.82 11.85 -15.67
CA GLU A 371 -23.31 12.29 -14.35
C GLU A 371 -24.14 11.79 -13.15
N MET A 372 -24.96 10.75 -13.34
CA MET A 372 -25.77 10.19 -12.24
C MET A 372 -24.86 9.58 -11.15
N ASP A 373 -25.16 9.90 -9.89
CA ASP A 373 -24.43 9.39 -8.72
C ASP A 373 -24.75 7.90 -8.49
N VAL A 374 -23.74 7.06 -8.70
CA VAL A 374 -23.82 5.60 -8.60
C VAL A 374 -24.21 5.13 -7.21
N VAL A 375 -23.68 5.78 -6.17
CA VAL A 375 -23.93 5.38 -4.78
C VAL A 375 -25.37 5.69 -4.42
N LYS A 376 -25.88 6.84 -4.86
CA LYS A 376 -27.27 7.21 -4.65
C LYS A 376 -28.24 6.26 -5.37
N VAL A 377 -27.99 5.94 -6.64
CA VAL A 377 -28.84 5.03 -7.41
C VAL A 377 -28.80 3.60 -6.84
N ALA A 378 -27.64 3.12 -6.40
CA ALA A 378 -27.53 1.83 -5.73
C ALA A 378 -28.27 1.80 -4.38
N ALA A 379 -28.28 2.91 -3.63
CA ALA A 379 -29.05 3.03 -2.40
C ALA A 379 -30.56 2.97 -2.66
N GLU A 380 -31.05 3.72 -3.66
CA GLU A 380 -32.46 3.69 -4.08
C GLU A 380 -32.89 2.30 -4.58
N ALA A 381 -32.03 1.60 -5.34
CA ALA A 381 -32.28 0.24 -5.78
C ALA A 381 -32.38 -0.76 -4.61
N ARG A 382 -31.55 -0.59 -3.57
CA ARG A 382 -31.61 -1.40 -2.34
C ARG A 382 -32.92 -1.16 -1.59
N GLU A 383 -33.34 0.09 -1.44
CA GLU A 383 -34.62 0.44 -0.79
C GLU A 383 -35.81 -0.17 -1.56
N ALA A 384 -35.80 -0.11 -2.89
CA ALA A 384 -36.84 -0.73 -3.71
C ALA A 384 -36.87 -2.26 -3.57
N LEU A 385 -35.71 -2.91 -3.46
CA LEU A 385 -35.61 -4.36 -3.25
C LEU A 385 -36.15 -4.77 -1.87
N GLU A 386 -35.83 -4.01 -0.82
CA GLU A 386 -36.35 -4.24 0.52
C GLU A 386 -37.86 -4.03 0.59
N ALA A 387 -38.39 -2.98 -0.02
CA ALA A 387 -39.84 -2.74 -0.10
C ALA A 387 -40.55 -3.89 -0.84
N LYS A 388 -39.97 -4.40 -1.93
CA LYS A 388 -40.49 -5.56 -2.66
C LYS A 388 -40.48 -6.83 -1.79
N ARG A 389 -39.38 -7.08 -1.08
CA ARG A 389 -39.23 -8.23 -0.16
C ARG A 389 -40.26 -8.19 0.97
N GLN A 390 -40.50 -7.00 1.54
CA GLN A 390 -41.54 -6.80 2.54
C GLN A 390 -42.95 -7.04 1.96
N ALA A 391 -43.23 -6.50 0.77
CA ALA A 391 -44.53 -6.71 0.12
C ALA A 391 -44.79 -8.19 -0.25
N GLU A 392 -43.77 -8.92 -0.72
CA GLU A 392 -43.87 -10.35 -1.00
C GLU A 392 -44.08 -11.17 0.28
N ARG A 393 -43.41 -10.80 1.37
CA ARG A 393 -43.64 -11.41 2.70
C ARG A 393 -45.05 -11.17 3.21
N GLU A 394 -45.56 -9.93 3.13
CA GLU A 394 -46.93 -9.62 3.56
C GLU A 394 -47.96 -10.41 2.73
N LYS A 395 -47.75 -10.53 1.41
CA LYS A 395 -48.59 -11.37 0.55
C LYS A 395 -48.57 -12.84 0.97
N LEU A 396 -47.38 -13.38 1.27
CA LEU A 396 -47.24 -14.77 1.72
C LEU A 396 -47.93 -15.00 3.07
N ILE A 397 -47.81 -14.05 4.00
CA ILE A 397 -48.50 -14.10 5.29
C ILE A 397 -50.02 -14.06 5.09
N ASP A 398 -50.53 -13.15 4.26
CA ASP A 398 -51.96 -13.01 3.98
C ASP A 398 -52.52 -14.29 3.29
N GLU A 399 -51.76 -14.90 2.36
CA GLU A 399 -52.14 -16.16 1.70
C GLU A 399 -52.27 -17.31 2.72
N VAL A 400 -51.25 -17.51 3.56
CA VAL A 400 -51.28 -18.58 4.58
C VAL A 400 -52.35 -18.32 5.64
N LEU A 401 -52.58 -17.07 6.03
CA LEU A 401 -53.65 -16.70 6.96
C LEU A 401 -55.04 -17.00 6.39
N GLN A 402 -55.27 -16.73 5.10
CA GLN A 402 -56.54 -17.05 4.43
C GLN A 402 -56.76 -18.57 4.31
N GLU A 403 -55.70 -19.34 4.06
CA GLU A 403 -55.75 -20.80 3.99
C GLU A 403 -56.09 -21.44 5.35
N LYS A 404 -55.57 -20.87 6.46
CA LYS A 404 -55.60 -21.51 7.79
C LYS A 404 -56.65 -20.95 8.75
N VAL A 405 -57.08 -19.70 8.58
CA VAL A 405 -57.96 -19.01 9.52
C VAL A 405 -59.18 -18.46 8.80
N SER A 406 -60.37 -18.91 9.18
CA SER A 406 -61.63 -18.40 8.66
C SER A 406 -62.12 -17.18 9.44
N GLY A 407 -62.57 -16.14 8.73
CA GLY A 407 -63.18 -14.94 9.30
C GLY A 407 -62.18 -13.78 9.48
N GLU A 408 -62.54 -12.61 8.96
CA GLU A 408 -61.66 -11.43 8.89
C GLU A 408 -61.17 -10.95 10.28
N MET A 409 -62.04 -11.01 11.29
CA MET A 409 -61.67 -10.62 12.66
C MET A 409 -60.67 -11.58 13.31
N ALA A 410 -60.78 -12.88 13.02
CA ALA A 410 -59.84 -13.90 13.50
C ALA A 410 -58.49 -13.77 12.80
N GLN A 411 -58.48 -13.57 11.48
CA GLN A 411 -57.27 -13.30 10.70
C GLN A 411 -56.53 -12.07 11.21
N ALA A 412 -57.23 -10.97 11.51
CA ALA A 412 -56.63 -9.75 12.03
C ALA A 412 -55.98 -9.94 13.42
N LEU A 413 -56.55 -10.78 14.28
CA LEU A 413 -55.99 -11.10 15.59
C LEU A 413 -54.74 -11.97 15.45
N VAL A 414 -54.81 -13.04 14.65
CA VAL A 414 -53.67 -13.96 14.43
C VAL A 414 -52.51 -13.21 13.76
N ARG A 415 -52.78 -12.33 12.79
CA ARG A 415 -51.76 -11.50 12.13
C ARG A 415 -50.98 -10.62 13.12
N LYS A 416 -51.65 -10.03 14.11
CA LYS A 416 -51.00 -9.20 15.14
C LYS A 416 -50.15 -10.01 16.13
N MET A 417 -50.44 -11.30 16.28
CA MET A 417 -49.73 -12.20 17.19
C MET A 417 -48.63 -13.01 16.49
N LEU A 418 -48.64 -13.03 15.16
CA LEU A 418 -47.68 -13.78 14.35
C LEU A 418 -46.27 -13.19 14.47
N GLN A 419 -45.34 -14.00 14.96
CA GLN A 419 -43.92 -13.66 15.06
C GLN A 419 -43.12 -14.60 14.18
N VAL A 420 -42.81 -14.15 12.97
CA VAL A 420 -42.02 -14.92 12.00
C VAL A 420 -40.83 -14.11 11.51
N PRO A 421 -39.65 -14.74 11.36
CA PRO A 421 -38.45 -14.06 10.87
C PRO A 421 -38.66 -13.50 9.45
N GLU A 422 -37.85 -12.53 9.06
CA GLU A 422 -38.00 -11.83 7.76
C GLU A 422 -37.87 -12.75 6.54
N ASN A 423 -37.20 -13.89 6.68
CA ASN A 423 -36.98 -14.89 5.63
C ASN A 423 -37.78 -16.18 5.85
N ALA A 424 -38.88 -16.12 6.63
CA ALA A 424 -39.68 -17.30 6.95
C ALA A 424 -40.31 -17.94 5.70
N THR A 425 -40.24 -19.27 5.59
CA THR A 425 -40.90 -20.02 4.51
C THR A 425 -42.40 -20.16 4.76
N LYS A 426 -43.17 -20.56 3.73
CA LYS A 426 -44.62 -20.80 3.83
C LYS A 426 -44.94 -21.79 4.95
N GLU A 427 -44.13 -22.83 5.11
CA GLU A 427 -44.29 -23.86 6.14
C GLU A 427 -44.02 -23.34 7.55
N GLN A 428 -43.05 -22.44 7.71
CA GLN A 428 -42.73 -21.82 8.99
C GLN A 428 -43.84 -20.86 9.44
N ILE A 429 -44.38 -20.08 8.49
CA ILE A 429 -45.54 -19.21 8.72
C ILE A 429 -46.76 -20.06 9.11
N ALA A 430 -47.03 -21.13 8.37
CA ALA A 430 -48.13 -22.05 8.67
C ALA A 430 -47.97 -22.73 10.04
N GLY A 431 -46.75 -23.18 10.37
CA GLY A 431 -46.45 -23.82 11.64
C GLY A 431 -46.63 -22.89 12.85
N GLU A 432 -46.22 -21.63 12.74
CA GLU A 432 -46.44 -20.66 13.82
C GLU A 432 -47.92 -20.29 13.96
N ILE A 433 -48.67 -20.19 12.85
CA ILE A 433 -50.13 -20.01 12.89
C ILE A 433 -50.80 -21.21 13.58
N ASP A 434 -50.43 -22.44 13.21
CA ASP A 434 -51.00 -23.66 13.82
C ASP A 434 -50.71 -23.70 15.34
N LYS A 435 -49.53 -23.25 15.76
CA LYS A 435 -49.14 -23.13 17.17
C LYS A 435 -49.96 -22.06 17.90
N LEU A 436 -50.22 -20.90 17.28
CA LEU A 436 -51.10 -19.87 17.85
C LEU A 436 -52.54 -20.37 17.97
N LEU A 437 -53.03 -21.12 16.99
CA LEU A 437 -54.37 -21.72 17.02
C LEU A 437 -54.48 -22.87 18.04
N ALA A 438 -53.37 -23.51 18.41
CA ALA A 438 -53.33 -24.54 19.44
C ALA A 438 -53.34 -23.96 20.86
N ASP A 439 -53.00 -22.69 21.05
CA ASP A 439 -52.95 -22.02 22.35
C ASP A 439 -54.35 -21.80 22.94
N GLU A 440 -54.55 -22.26 24.18
CA GLU A 440 -55.84 -22.24 24.87
C GLU A 440 -56.37 -20.82 25.15
N ALA A 441 -55.49 -19.84 25.38
CA ALA A 441 -55.90 -18.45 25.59
C ALA A 441 -56.34 -17.80 24.26
N ILE A 442 -55.66 -18.13 23.16
CA ILE A 442 -56.00 -17.64 21.82
C ILE A 442 -57.30 -18.31 21.33
N LYS A 443 -57.49 -19.61 21.54
CA LYS A 443 -58.76 -20.30 21.27
C LYS A 443 -59.91 -19.68 22.04
N ALA A 444 -59.73 -19.39 23.33
CA ALA A 444 -60.76 -18.75 24.14
C ALA A 444 -61.08 -17.32 23.68
N ALA A 445 -60.10 -16.58 23.16
CA ALA A 445 -60.31 -15.26 22.56
C ALA A 445 -61.04 -15.35 21.22
N LEU A 446 -60.65 -16.26 20.32
CA LEU A 446 -61.29 -16.50 19.03
C LEU A 446 -62.72 -17.03 19.17
N GLY A 447 -62.96 -17.91 20.16
CA GLY A 447 -64.29 -18.44 20.48
C GLY A 447 -65.28 -17.38 20.96
N LYS A 448 -64.81 -16.24 21.50
CA LYS A 448 -65.68 -15.08 21.83
C LYS A 448 -66.09 -14.27 20.59
N PHE A 449 -65.37 -14.39 19.48
CA PHE A 449 -65.75 -13.77 18.19
C PHE A 449 -66.68 -14.66 17.37
N TYR A 450 -66.60 -15.98 17.54
CA TYR A 450 -67.60 -16.94 17.07
C TYR A 450 -68.78 -17.02 18.04
N VAL A 451 -69.58 -15.94 18.11
CA VAL A 451 -70.94 -16.05 18.63
C VAL A 451 -71.81 -16.45 17.44
N ASP A 452 -72.15 -17.73 17.35
CA ASP A 452 -73.28 -18.17 16.55
C ASP A 452 -74.48 -17.29 16.93
N ARG A 453 -74.96 -16.47 15.99
CA ARG A 453 -76.30 -15.90 16.13
C ARG A 453 -77.26 -17.08 16.15
N PRO A 454 -77.95 -17.36 17.27
CA PRO A 454 -78.99 -18.37 17.23
C PRO A 454 -80.08 -17.89 16.26
N PRO A 455 -80.83 -18.79 15.62
CA PRO A 455 -81.98 -18.39 14.83
C PRO A 455 -82.91 -17.56 15.71
N ILE A 456 -83.29 -16.36 15.25
CA ILE A 456 -84.29 -15.53 15.93
C ILE A 456 -85.63 -16.28 15.84
N ILE A 457 -85.95 -17.03 16.88
CA ILE A 457 -87.32 -17.48 17.18
C ILE A 457 -87.88 -16.51 18.21
N GLY A 458 -89.02 -15.93 17.88
CA GLY A 458 -89.59 -14.78 18.58
C GLY A 458 -89.93 -15.03 20.05
N GLY A 459 -89.87 -13.95 20.83
CA GLY A 459 -90.31 -13.94 22.22
C GLY A 459 -89.92 -12.63 22.91
N SER A 460 -90.90 -11.97 23.49
CA SER A 460 -90.90 -10.63 24.07
C SER A 460 -90.06 -10.43 25.35
N LYS A 461 -89.78 -9.14 25.60
CA LYS A 461 -89.69 -8.40 26.88
C LYS A 461 -88.32 -8.13 27.53
N GLU A 462 -88.01 -6.82 27.52
CA GLU A 462 -87.57 -5.92 28.61
C GLU A 462 -86.20 -6.06 29.31
N THR A 463 -85.46 -4.95 29.15
CA THR A 463 -84.59 -4.19 30.09
C THR A 463 -83.44 -4.88 30.83
N SER A 464 -82.21 -4.39 30.58
CA SER A 464 -81.50 -3.61 31.60
C SER A 464 -80.28 -2.88 31.03
N SER A 465 -80.02 -1.73 31.63
CA SER A 465 -78.98 -0.75 31.38
C SER A 465 -77.57 -1.24 31.72
N LEU A 466 -76.59 -1.01 30.84
CA LEU A 466 -75.18 -0.88 31.24
C LEU A 466 -74.48 0.22 30.44
N ARG A 467 -74.31 1.38 31.10
CA ARG A 467 -73.30 2.39 30.77
C ARG A 467 -71.93 1.85 31.13
N VAL A 468 -70.96 1.86 30.22
CA VAL A 468 -69.53 1.99 30.57
C VAL A 468 -68.82 2.89 29.57
N LYS A 469 -67.95 3.72 30.14
CA LYS A 469 -67.22 4.89 29.63
C LYS A 469 -66.48 4.69 28.31
N ARG A 470 -66.58 5.71 27.45
CA ARG A 470 -65.54 6.05 26.47
C ARG A 470 -64.25 6.40 27.23
N GLN A 471 -63.16 5.70 26.92
CA GLN A 471 -61.82 6.24 27.10
C GLN A 471 -61.25 6.39 25.69
N ALA A 472 -60.99 7.63 25.31
CA ALA A 472 -60.39 7.99 24.05
C ALA A 472 -58.92 7.53 24.03
N ILE A 473 -58.49 7.01 22.88
CA ILE A 473 -57.17 7.27 22.33
C ILE A 473 -57.40 7.99 21.01
#